data_AF-A0A2C3D4Q1-F1
#
_entry.id   AF-A0A2C3D4Q1-F1
#
_cell.length_a   1.000
_cell.length_b   1.000
_cell.length_c   1.000
_cell.angle_alpha   90.00
_cell.angle_beta   90.00
_cell.angle_gamma   90.00
#
_symmetry.space_group_name_H-M   'P 1'
#
loop_
_entity.id
_entity.type
_entity.pdbx_description
1 polymer ?
#
loop_
_entity_poly.entity_id
_entity_poly.type
_entity_poly.pdbx_seq_one_letter_code
_entity_poly.pdbx_strand_id
1 'polypeptide(L)'
;MEEVKKASKFEKVAARCWNLLNEGKPFTPIFVFGTFLLFSISQFGQSGFISAFFSSFVLIVPLLVLYYLFDFPLFLRNYLWFPFIAYLIVFKMVHLPLFFFALGLYFFFTILFWGTLYYHLRIGTSWLNFTRFWKLVLKNSDSTSGNAQEQMPKFLLLLSLWYYYYDFFQAGGTFNGVDWKVLCIFYGALLIYTLILHRNLFDWQPKAISSYTENMPENQEALNEKVVVIVIDGMRKDRFEAAHTPYLDSLRKQGTEFLNMETVYPARTVVCFSSMFTGTYSFEHGIKSNMVWKHGVNVESIFDSLRKVDKTGKMLAVAHLVDAFGDDVETFTAVMKNDVVDSKIMEKARKIMDEQDPDLFIVQLISTDQTGHSRGVLYDEYLQKIHEADQHVKQFIEHLEKTGKAENTTFIICADHGQADGIGGHGHLDEGERFVPFFMCGPHIAQGVKVEEKKSLVSMAPTIAYLLGAPYPSHSRGPVLVEALKEQEKE
;
A
#
# COMPACT_ATOMS: atom_id res chain seq x y z
N MET A 1 -11.19 25.51 -22.47
CA MET A 1 -10.41 24.75 -21.48
C MET A 1 -10.11 25.72 -20.36
N GLU A 2 -10.72 25.55 -19.19
CA GLU A 2 -10.35 26.32 -18.00
C GLU A 2 -8.90 25.97 -17.65
N GLU A 3 -8.00 26.96 -17.67
CA GLU A 3 -6.62 26.77 -17.26
C GLU A 3 -6.58 26.24 -15.84
N VAL A 4 -5.95 25.08 -15.64
CA VAL A 4 -5.69 24.52 -14.31
C VAL A 4 -4.82 25.52 -13.55
N LYS A 5 -5.42 26.25 -12.60
CA LYS A 5 -4.71 27.19 -11.74
C LYS A 5 -3.57 26.46 -11.02
N LYS A 6 -2.36 27.02 -11.09
CA LYS A 6 -1.23 26.54 -10.28
C LYS A 6 -1.60 26.67 -8.81
N ALA A 7 -1.44 25.58 -8.05
CA ALA A 7 -1.65 25.59 -6.60
C ALA A 7 -0.81 26.70 -5.94
N SER A 8 -1.50 27.54 -5.18
CA SER A 8 -0.94 28.62 -4.39
C SER A 8 0.07 28.09 -3.36
N LYS A 9 0.92 28.99 -2.84
CA LYS A 9 1.84 28.64 -1.74
C LYS A 9 1.06 28.13 -0.51
N PHE A 10 -0.12 28.71 -0.25
CA PHE A 10 -0.99 28.27 0.85
C PHE A 10 -1.47 26.84 0.66
N GLU A 11 -1.99 26.49 -0.52
CA GLU A 11 -2.45 25.12 -0.81
C GLU A 11 -1.32 24.09 -0.70
N LYS A 12 -0.11 24.44 -1.16
CA LYS A 12 1.07 23.55 -1.01
C LYS A 12 1.45 23.34 0.44
N VAL A 13 1.41 24.39 1.27
CA VAL A 13 1.67 24.28 2.71
C VAL A 13 0.56 23.48 3.40
N ALA A 14 -0.70 23.76 3.10
CA ALA A 14 -1.84 23.04 3.63
C ALA A 14 -1.79 21.54 3.29
N ALA A 15 -1.43 21.18 2.06
CA ALA A 15 -1.25 19.79 1.64
C ALA A 15 -0.10 19.09 2.40
N ARG A 16 1.00 19.79 2.67
CA ARG A 16 2.11 19.24 3.48
C ARG A 16 1.73 19.05 4.94
N CYS A 17 1.08 20.04 5.55
CA CYS A 17 0.55 19.93 6.91
C CYS A 17 -0.49 18.81 7.01
N TRP A 18 -1.28 18.62 5.95
CA TRP A 18 -2.24 17.55 5.86
C TRP A 18 -1.59 16.17 5.90
N ASN A 19 -0.48 15.96 5.16
CA ASN A 19 0.23 14.68 5.19
C ASN A 19 0.70 14.31 6.61
N LEU A 20 1.16 15.29 7.40
CA LEU A 20 1.54 15.09 8.80
C LEU A 20 0.38 14.65 9.70
N LEU A 21 -0.86 15.06 9.36
CA LEU A 21 -2.06 14.69 10.10
C LEU A 21 -2.74 13.44 9.56
N ASN A 22 -2.39 12.97 8.37
CA ASN A 22 -2.97 11.78 7.74
C ASN A 22 -2.19 10.50 8.10
N GLU A 23 -0.86 10.60 8.19
CA GLU A 23 0.02 9.48 8.51
C GLU A 23 0.00 9.16 10.01
N GLY A 24 -0.05 7.87 10.38
CA GLY A 24 -0.18 7.45 11.78
C GLY A 24 0.98 7.89 12.68
N LYS A 25 2.23 7.78 12.19
CA LYS A 25 3.45 8.13 12.94
C LYS A 25 3.53 9.61 13.35
N PRO A 26 3.38 10.58 12.44
CA PRO A 26 3.37 11.99 12.82
C PRO A 26 2.06 12.41 13.51
N PHE A 27 0.93 11.73 13.26
CA PHE A 27 -0.34 12.10 13.87
C PHE A 27 -0.33 11.96 15.39
N THR A 28 0.10 10.82 15.95
CA THR A 28 0.06 10.61 17.42
C THR A 28 0.72 11.74 18.23
N PRO A 29 1.98 12.16 17.97
CA PRO A 29 2.60 13.25 18.71
C PRO A 29 1.88 14.60 18.52
N ILE A 30 1.47 14.93 17.28
CA ILE A 30 0.77 16.19 16.98
C ILE A 30 -0.58 16.24 17.69
N PHE A 31 -1.34 15.14 17.62
CA PHE A 31 -2.66 15.03 18.23
C PHE A 31 -2.58 15.09 19.75
N VAL A 32 -1.66 14.35 20.38
CA VAL A 32 -1.48 14.37 21.84
C VAL A 32 -1.07 15.76 22.33
N PHE A 33 -0.08 16.38 21.67
CA PHE A 33 0.36 17.74 22.02
C PHE A 33 -0.77 18.77 21.86
N GLY A 34 -1.43 18.79 20.71
CA GLY A 34 -2.53 19.70 20.43
C GLY A 34 -3.72 19.49 21.37
N THR A 35 -4.06 18.24 21.68
CA THR A 35 -5.17 17.91 22.59
C THR A 35 -4.89 18.42 23.99
N PHE A 36 -3.70 18.16 24.54
CA PHE A 36 -3.35 18.64 25.88
C PHE A 36 -3.33 20.16 25.95
N LEU A 37 -2.77 20.81 24.92
CA LEU A 37 -2.71 22.26 24.80
C LEU A 37 -4.11 22.89 24.78
N LEU A 38 -5.01 22.36 23.94
CA LEU A 38 -6.39 22.82 23.84
C LEU A 38 -7.18 22.56 25.13
N PHE A 39 -7.00 21.40 25.74
CA PHE A 39 -7.66 21.04 26.99
C PHE A 39 -7.25 21.99 28.13
N SER A 40 -6.00 22.42 28.13
CA SER A 40 -5.41 23.25 29.18
C SER A 40 -5.45 24.75 28.89
N ILE A 41 -6.18 25.19 27.85
CA ILE A 41 -6.16 26.59 27.37
C ILE A 41 -6.59 27.59 28.45
N SER A 42 -7.52 27.20 29.33
CA SER A 42 -7.97 28.05 30.44
C SER A 42 -6.92 28.22 31.54
N GLN A 43 -5.87 27.39 31.54
CA GLN A 43 -4.82 27.37 32.56
C GLN A 43 -3.56 28.14 32.13
N PHE A 44 -3.50 28.67 30.90
CA PHE A 44 -2.29 29.34 30.37
C PHE A 44 -1.86 30.57 31.18
N GLY A 45 -2.82 31.23 31.84
CA GLY A 45 -2.55 32.38 32.71
C GLY A 45 -2.08 32.01 34.12
N GLN A 46 -2.05 30.72 34.49
CA GLN A 46 -1.67 30.29 35.83
C GLN A 46 -0.15 30.28 35.99
N SER A 47 0.33 30.76 37.14
CA SER A 47 1.75 30.72 37.48
C SER A 47 2.23 29.26 37.51
N GLY A 48 3.33 28.97 36.83
CA GLY A 48 3.89 27.61 36.79
C GLY A 48 3.37 26.74 35.65
N PHE A 49 2.32 27.14 34.92
CA PHE A 49 1.75 26.40 33.79
C PHE A 49 2.81 25.95 32.78
N ILE A 50 3.59 26.90 32.25
CA ILE A 50 4.59 26.64 31.21
C ILE A 50 5.63 25.63 31.72
N SER A 51 6.11 25.82 32.96
CA SER A 51 7.12 24.95 33.56
C SER A 51 6.57 23.53 33.76
N ALA A 52 5.37 23.40 34.33
CA ALA A 52 4.73 22.11 34.56
C ALA A 52 4.40 21.40 33.24
N PHE A 53 3.90 22.12 32.25
CA PHE A 53 3.57 21.61 30.92
C PHE A 53 4.80 21.00 30.23
N PHE A 54 5.90 21.75 30.13
CA PHE A 54 7.11 21.24 29.47
C PHE A 54 7.84 20.18 30.30
N SER A 55 7.89 20.31 31.63
CA SER A 55 8.54 19.32 32.50
C SER A 55 7.83 17.97 32.44
N SER A 56 6.49 17.97 32.47
CA SER A 56 5.70 16.75 32.30
C SER A 56 5.76 16.19 30.88
N PHE A 57 5.86 17.04 29.85
CA PHE A 57 6.01 16.59 28.47
C PHE A 57 7.31 15.79 28.26
N VAL A 58 8.43 16.23 28.84
CA VAL A 58 9.71 15.49 28.78
C VAL A 58 9.54 14.06 29.27
N LEU A 59 8.73 13.84 30.30
CA LEU A 59 8.54 12.51 30.88
C LEU A 59 7.82 11.54 29.93
N ILE A 60 7.00 12.02 28.98
CA ILE A 60 6.31 11.14 28.01
C ILE A 60 7.08 10.93 26.70
N VAL A 61 8.18 11.65 26.47
CA VAL A 61 8.99 11.53 25.25
C VAL A 61 9.46 10.10 24.97
N PRO A 62 9.92 9.29 25.95
CA PRO A 62 10.31 7.89 25.68
C PRO A 62 9.18 7.06 25.06
N LEU A 63 7.93 7.30 25.49
CA LEU A 63 6.77 6.60 24.95
C LEU A 63 6.44 7.08 23.52
N LEU A 64 6.56 8.39 23.25
CA LEU A 64 6.43 8.93 21.90
C LEU A 64 7.47 8.33 20.94
N VAL A 65 8.73 8.22 21.38
CA VAL A 65 9.80 7.60 20.60
C VAL A 65 9.50 6.13 20.33
N LEU A 66 9.06 5.37 21.34
CA LEU A 66 8.70 3.96 21.17
C LEU A 66 7.59 3.79 20.12
N TYR A 67 6.50 4.57 20.19
CA TYR A 67 5.43 4.51 19.20
C TYR A 67 5.79 5.04 17.81
N TYR A 68 6.86 5.82 17.70
CA TYR A 68 7.39 6.27 16.43
C TYR A 68 8.28 5.22 15.76
N LEU A 69 9.11 4.52 16.56
CA LEU A 69 10.05 3.51 16.08
C LEU A 69 9.37 2.19 15.71
N PHE A 70 8.31 1.82 16.43
CA PHE A 70 7.64 0.52 16.27
C PHE A 70 6.27 0.67 15.60
N ASP A 71 6.08 -0.06 14.50
CA ASP A 71 4.80 -0.14 13.79
C ASP A 71 3.86 -1.16 14.43
N PHE A 72 2.58 -0.82 14.59
CA PHE A 72 1.59 -1.73 15.16
C PHE A 72 0.54 -2.08 14.09
N PRO A 73 0.79 -3.09 13.24
CA PRO A 73 -0.08 -3.50 12.14
C PRO A 73 -1.42 -4.00 12.66
N LEU A 74 -2.42 -4.11 11.77
CA LEU A 74 -3.83 -4.33 12.09
C LEU A 74 -4.07 -5.37 13.20
N PHE A 75 -3.50 -6.56 13.09
CA PHE A 75 -3.67 -7.64 14.06
C PHE A 75 -2.95 -7.41 15.41
N LEU A 76 -1.92 -6.56 15.43
CA LEU A 76 -1.18 -6.20 16.64
C LEU A 76 -1.79 -4.99 17.37
N ARG A 77 -2.78 -4.30 16.81
CA ARG A 77 -3.35 -3.09 17.43
C ARG A 77 -4.10 -3.36 18.72
N ASN A 78 -4.75 -4.52 18.84
CA ASN A 78 -5.39 -4.91 20.10
C ASN A 78 -4.39 -4.98 21.26
N TYR A 79 -3.12 -5.29 20.96
CA TYR A 79 -2.05 -5.34 21.94
C TYR A 79 -1.62 -3.95 22.45
N LEU A 80 -2.02 -2.86 21.79
CA LEU A 80 -1.79 -1.50 22.28
C LEU A 80 -2.65 -1.15 23.51
N TRP A 81 -3.72 -1.91 23.78
CA TRP A 81 -4.53 -1.72 24.98
C TRP A 81 -3.85 -2.23 26.25
N PHE A 82 -2.99 -3.24 26.18
CA PHE A 82 -2.31 -3.76 27.37
C PHE A 82 -1.40 -2.73 28.06
N PRO A 83 -0.58 -1.94 27.35
CA PRO A 83 0.14 -0.80 27.94
C PRO A 83 -0.76 0.20 28.67
N PHE A 84 -1.94 0.49 28.10
CA PHE A 84 -2.90 1.38 28.73
C PHE A 84 -3.50 0.77 30.00
N ILE A 85 -3.88 -0.51 29.98
CA ILE A 85 -4.35 -1.24 31.16
C ILE A 85 -3.26 -1.28 32.24
N ALA A 86 -2.00 -1.53 31.87
CA ALA A 86 -0.87 -1.51 32.79
C ALA A 86 -0.71 -0.14 33.47
N TYR A 87 -0.89 0.95 32.72
CA TYR A 87 -0.92 2.30 33.31
C TYR A 87 -2.03 2.45 34.35
N LEU A 88 -3.25 1.98 34.06
CA LEU A 88 -4.37 2.05 35.01
C LEU A 88 -4.07 1.30 36.32
N ILE A 89 -3.36 0.17 36.24
CA ILE A 89 -2.98 -0.63 37.40
C ILE A 89 -1.87 0.06 38.22
N VAL A 90 -0.85 0.60 37.54
CA VAL A 90 0.35 1.17 38.17
C VAL A 90 0.07 2.55 38.77
N PHE A 91 -0.55 3.45 38.00
CA PHE A 91 -0.73 4.85 38.37
C PHE A 91 -2.11 5.12 39.01
N LYS A 92 -3.09 4.22 38.82
CA LYS A 92 -4.44 4.29 39.42
C LYS A 92 -5.16 5.63 39.27
N MET A 93 -4.82 6.39 38.22
CA MET A 93 -5.39 7.71 37.95
C MET A 93 -6.00 7.75 36.55
N VAL A 94 -7.24 8.26 36.47
CA VAL A 94 -7.96 8.49 35.21
C VAL A 94 -8.58 9.88 35.24
N HIS A 95 -8.27 10.70 34.25
CA HIS A 95 -8.89 12.01 34.07
C HIS A 95 -10.01 11.94 33.02
N LEU A 96 -11.22 11.56 33.47
CA LEU A 96 -12.37 11.37 32.57
C LEU A 96 -12.68 12.58 31.67
N PRO A 97 -12.64 13.84 32.15
CA PRO A 97 -12.88 14.99 31.28
C PRO A 97 -11.87 15.10 30.12
N LEU A 98 -10.60 14.79 30.37
CA LEU A 98 -9.56 14.79 29.33
C LEU A 98 -9.80 13.66 28.32
N PHE A 99 -10.26 12.50 28.78
CA PHE A 99 -10.56 11.37 27.88
C PHE A 99 -11.72 11.67 26.95
N PHE A 100 -12.84 12.16 27.49
CA PHE A 100 -14.00 12.51 26.67
C PHE A 100 -13.67 13.65 25.71
N PHE A 101 -12.86 14.63 26.14
CA PHE A 101 -12.38 15.69 25.27
C PHE A 101 -11.51 15.14 24.13
N ALA A 102 -10.52 14.30 24.44
CA ALA A 102 -9.63 13.69 23.45
C ALA A 102 -10.39 12.82 22.45
N LEU A 103 -11.30 11.96 22.92
CA LEU A 103 -12.13 11.11 22.07
C LEU A 103 -13.06 11.95 21.19
N GLY A 104 -13.71 12.96 21.76
CA GLY A 104 -14.56 13.88 21.00
C GLY A 104 -13.79 14.60 19.90
N LEU A 105 -12.61 15.13 20.22
CA LEU A 105 -11.75 15.81 19.25
C LEU A 105 -11.26 14.84 18.15
N TYR A 106 -10.89 13.62 18.53
CA TYR A 106 -10.45 12.58 17.61
C TYR A 106 -11.54 12.20 16.60
N PHE A 107 -12.74 11.86 17.08
CA PHE A 107 -13.84 11.47 16.20
C PHE A 107 -14.38 12.66 15.39
N PHE A 108 -14.41 13.86 15.97
CA PHE A 108 -14.73 15.07 15.22
C PHE A 108 -13.74 15.28 14.05
N PHE A 109 -12.45 15.22 14.34
CA PHE A 109 -11.41 15.40 13.32
C PHE A 109 -11.48 14.31 12.24
N THR A 110 -11.53 13.04 12.64
CA THR A 110 -11.45 11.92 11.69
C THR A 110 -12.72 11.75 10.86
N ILE A 111 -13.91 11.84 11.46
CA ILE A 111 -15.16 11.49 10.80
C ILE A 111 -15.81 12.70 10.12
N LEU A 112 -15.85 13.85 10.82
CA LEU A 112 -16.54 15.03 10.33
C LEU A 112 -15.60 15.92 9.50
N PHE A 113 -14.48 16.35 10.07
CA PHE A 113 -13.57 17.26 9.38
C PHE A 113 -12.87 16.57 8.20
N TRP A 114 -12.22 15.45 8.45
CA TRP A 114 -11.54 14.69 7.41
C TRP A 114 -12.54 13.87 6.57
N GLY A 115 -13.29 12.99 7.22
CA GLY A 115 -14.14 12.03 6.53
C GLY A 115 -15.26 12.64 5.71
N THR A 116 -15.67 13.88 6.00
CA THR A 116 -16.79 14.53 5.30
C THR A 116 -16.40 15.85 4.68
N LEU A 117 -15.98 16.83 5.48
CA LEU A 117 -15.72 18.19 4.98
C LEU A 117 -14.57 18.20 3.94
N TYR A 118 -13.44 17.57 4.25
CA TYR A 118 -12.29 17.53 3.34
C TYR A 118 -12.62 16.83 2.02
N TYR A 119 -13.21 15.64 2.07
CA TYR A 119 -13.58 14.91 0.85
C TYR A 119 -14.71 15.60 0.05
N HIS A 120 -15.64 16.26 0.73
CA HIS A 120 -16.66 17.08 0.08
C HIS A 120 -16.01 18.22 -0.71
N LEU A 121 -15.07 18.95 -0.10
CA LEU A 121 -14.36 20.05 -0.74
C LEU A 121 -13.41 19.58 -1.86
N ARG A 122 -12.78 18.41 -1.71
CA ARG A 122 -11.76 17.92 -2.66
C ARG A 122 -12.36 17.23 -3.89
N ILE A 123 -13.34 16.35 -3.69
CA ILE A 123 -13.88 15.48 -4.74
C ILE A 123 -15.42 15.46 -4.79
N GLY A 124 -16.09 16.35 -4.05
CA GLY A 124 -17.55 16.51 -4.13
C GLY A 124 -18.37 15.39 -3.49
N THR A 125 -17.83 14.65 -2.51
CA THR A 125 -18.58 13.59 -1.82
C THR A 125 -19.78 14.13 -1.04
N SER A 126 -20.84 13.33 -0.83
CA SER A 126 -22.03 13.77 -0.07
C SER A 126 -21.71 14.27 1.35
N TRP A 127 -22.48 15.24 1.87
CA TRP A 127 -22.44 15.62 3.28
C TRP A 127 -22.82 14.48 4.23
N LEU A 128 -23.42 13.40 3.72
CA LEU A 128 -23.69 12.18 4.47
C LEU A 128 -22.50 11.21 4.51
N ASN A 129 -21.32 11.58 3.98
CA ASN A 129 -20.17 10.68 3.91
C ASN A 129 -19.70 10.18 5.29
N PHE A 130 -19.93 10.96 6.36
CA PHE A 130 -19.64 10.55 7.74
C PHE A 130 -20.24 9.18 8.10
N THR A 131 -21.40 8.83 7.52
CA THR A 131 -22.08 7.54 7.77
C THR A 131 -21.27 6.34 7.26
N ARG A 132 -20.49 6.53 6.18
CA ARG A 132 -19.67 5.50 5.55
C ARG A 132 -18.25 5.48 6.10
N PHE A 133 -17.77 6.65 6.55
CA PHE A 133 -16.39 6.83 7.00
C PHE A 133 -16.02 6.04 8.26
N TRP A 134 -17.02 5.62 9.06
CA TRP A 134 -16.82 4.72 10.20
C TRP A 134 -16.08 3.43 9.85
N LYS A 135 -16.26 2.89 8.64
CA LYS A 135 -15.52 1.69 8.20
C LYS A 135 -14.02 1.97 8.14
N LEU A 136 -13.61 3.13 7.61
CA LEU A 136 -12.20 3.53 7.61
C LEU A 136 -11.69 3.65 9.06
N VAL A 137 -12.48 4.23 9.95
CA VAL A 137 -12.06 4.42 11.35
C VAL A 137 -11.85 3.09 12.09
N LEU A 138 -12.67 2.08 11.79
CA LEU A 138 -12.70 0.83 12.53
C LEU A 138 -11.91 -0.31 11.88
N LYS A 139 -11.73 -0.28 10.55
CA LYS A 139 -11.18 -1.41 9.78
C LYS A 139 -9.99 -1.09 8.88
N ASN A 140 -9.56 0.18 8.78
CA ASN A 140 -8.44 0.52 7.88
C ASN A 140 -7.16 -0.23 8.29
N SER A 141 -6.59 -1.01 7.39
CA SER A 141 -5.37 -1.79 7.63
C SER A 141 -4.14 -0.90 7.83
N ASP A 142 -4.10 0.26 7.17
CA ASP A 142 -2.96 1.16 7.19
C ASP A 142 -2.82 1.90 8.52
N SER A 143 -1.57 2.12 8.97
CA SER A 143 -1.28 3.03 10.08
C SER A 143 -1.53 4.48 9.65
N THR A 144 -2.75 4.94 9.92
CA THR A 144 -3.22 6.29 9.62
C THR A 144 -3.75 6.94 10.89
N SER A 145 -3.95 8.25 10.81
CA SER A 145 -4.68 8.99 11.84
C SER A 145 -6.13 8.57 11.98
N GLY A 146 -6.69 7.86 10.99
CA GLY A 146 -8.07 7.41 11.00
C GLY A 146 -8.32 6.18 11.82
N ASN A 147 -7.31 5.31 11.98
CA ASN A 147 -7.53 4.03 12.62
C ASN A 147 -7.67 4.18 14.14
N ALA A 148 -8.90 4.05 14.64
CA ALA A 148 -9.20 4.19 16.06
C ALA A 148 -8.54 3.12 16.93
N GLN A 149 -8.45 1.87 16.44
CA GLN A 149 -7.83 0.77 17.19
C GLN A 149 -6.35 1.02 17.45
N GLU A 150 -5.66 1.69 16.54
CA GLU A 150 -4.27 2.09 16.72
C GLU A 150 -4.13 3.36 17.55
N GLN A 151 -4.87 4.41 17.19
CA GLN A 151 -4.62 5.73 17.74
C GLN A 151 -5.17 5.88 19.16
N MET A 152 -6.35 5.32 19.47
CA MET A 152 -7.00 5.49 20.77
C MET A 152 -6.13 5.00 21.94
N PRO A 153 -5.61 3.77 21.96
CA PRO A 153 -4.79 3.32 23.09
C PRO A 153 -3.52 4.17 23.26
N LYS A 154 -2.90 4.58 22.14
CA LYS A 154 -1.69 5.40 22.13
C LYS A 154 -1.94 6.77 22.77
N PHE A 155 -2.91 7.53 22.23
CA PHE A 155 -3.16 8.88 22.74
C PHE A 155 -3.76 8.86 24.15
N LEU A 156 -4.58 7.86 24.50
CA LEU A 156 -5.15 7.76 25.84
C LEU A 156 -4.03 7.50 26.87
N LEU A 157 -3.11 6.57 26.60
CA LEU A 157 -1.97 6.33 27.48
C LEU A 157 -1.08 7.57 27.61
N LEU A 158 -0.69 8.17 26.48
CA LEU A 158 0.18 9.35 26.46
C LEU A 158 -0.44 10.52 27.23
N LEU A 159 -1.70 10.85 26.96
CA LEU A 159 -2.41 11.94 27.65
C LEU A 159 -2.59 11.64 29.14
N SER A 160 -2.86 10.39 29.52
CA SER A 160 -3.02 10.02 30.93
C SER A 160 -1.72 10.23 31.70
N LEU A 161 -0.62 9.70 31.17
CA LEU A 161 0.68 9.80 31.80
C LEU A 161 1.19 11.25 31.83
N TRP A 162 0.94 12.00 30.77
CA TRP A 162 1.27 13.43 30.73
C TRP A 162 0.48 14.19 31.80
N TYR A 163 -0.84 13.98 31.86
CA TYR A 163 -1.72 14.66 32.80
C TYR A 163 -1.35 14.33 34.26
N TYR A 164 -1.05 13.06 34.55
CA TYR A 164 -0.59 12.62 35.87
C TYR A 164 0.63 13.43 36.35
N TYR A 165 1.65 13.58 35.50
CA TYR A 165 2.84 14.33 35.87
C TYR A 165 2.63 15.84 35.80
N TYR A 166 1.76 16.33 34.92
CA TYR A 166 1.39 17.73 34.87
C TYR A 166 0.78 18.19 36.21
N ASP A 167 -0.18 17.43 36.75
CA ASP A 167 -0.78 17.70 38.06
C ASP A 167 0.28 17.64 39.17
N PHE A 168 1.21 16.68 39.11
CA PHE A 168 2.33 16.61 40.05
C PHE A 168 3.23 17.85 40.02
N PHE A 169 3.63 18.32 38.84
CA PHE A 169 4.45 19.53 38.72
C PHE A 169 3.68 20.81 39.07
N GLN A 170 2.38 20.88 38.72
CA GLN A 170 1.53 22.00 39.11
C GLN A 170 1.34 22.09 40.64
N ALA A 171 1.32 20.95 41.32
CA ALA A 171 1.31 20.89 42.78
C ALA A 171 2.66 21.26 43.44
N GLY A 172 3.64 21.74 42.66
CA GLY A 172 4.98 22.11 43.13
C GLY A 172 5.99 20.96 43.15
N GLY A 173 5.65 19.82 42.52
CA GLY A 173 6.57 18.71 42.31
C GLY A 173 7.81 19.12 41.52
N THR A 174 8.91 18.40 41.72
CA THR A 174 10.15 18.57 40.96
C THR A 174 10.60 17.21 40.42
N PHE A 175 11.55 17.19 39.47
CA PHE A 175 12.08 15.94 38.94
C PHE A 175 12.66 15.00 40.01
N ASN A 176 13.14 15.54 41.14
CA ASN A 176 13.63 14.72 42.25
C ASN A 176 12.50 13.97 42.99
N GLY A 177 11.27 14.46 42.90
CA GLY A 177 10.09 13.81 43.49
C GLY A 177 9.37 12.84 42.55
N VAL A 178 9.84 12.68 41.31
CA VAL A 178 9.33 11.66 40.39
C VAL A 178 9.77 10.29 40.89
N ASP A 179 8.85 9.32 40.94
CA ASP A 179 9.19 7.92 41.19
C ASP A 179 9.84 7.30 39.95
N TRP A 180 11.14 7.57 39.79
CA TRP A 180 11.94 7.07 38.68
C TRP A 180 12.00 5.55 38.64
N LYS A 181 11.87 4.86 39.78
CA LYS A 181 11.87 3.39 39.78
C LYS A 181 10.63 2.87 39.07
N VAL A 182 9.45 3.36 39.45
CA VAL A 182 8.20 2.99 38.80
C VAL A 182 8.20 3.38 37.32
N LEU A 183 8.62 4.60 36.99
CA LEU A 183 8.62 5.09 35.62
C LEU A 183 9.59 4.30 34.71
N CYS A 184 10.82 4.03 35.17
CA CYS A 184 11.79 3.25 34.42
C CYS A 184 11.37 1.79 34.26
N ILE A 185 10.77 1.17 35.29
CA ILE A 185 10.23 -0.18 35.20
C ILE A 185 9.08 -0.21 34.18
N PHE A 186 8.18 0.75 34.22
CA PHE A 186 7.06 0.85 33.28
C PHE A 186 7.55 0.95 31.83
N TYR A 187 8.49 1.85 31.55
CA TYR A 187 9.06 2.00 30.21
C TYR A 187 9.92 0.82 29.77
N GLY A 188 10.73 0.24 30.66
CA GLY A 188 11.52 -0.95 30.37
C GLY A 188 10.64 -2.16 30.05
N ALA A 189 9.59 -2.39 30.84
CA ALA A 189 8.62 -3.44 30.60
C ALA A 189 7.90 -3.24 29.26
N LEU A 190 7.50 -2.00 28.95
CA LEU A 190 6.86 -1.68 27.68
C LEU A 190 7.80 -1.91 26.48
N LEU A 191 9.06 -1.51 26.57
CA LEU A 191 10.05 -1.75 25.52
C LEU A 191 10.25 -3.24 25.28
N ILE A 192 10.44 -4.03 26.35
CA ILE A 192 10.59 -5.49 26.26
C ILE A 192 9.34 -6.12 25.64
N TYR A 193 8.16 -5.70 26.10
CA TYR A 193 6.88 -6.13 25.56
C TYR A 193 6.77 -5.86 24.05
N THR A 194 7.11 -4.65 23.61
CA THR A 194 7.11 -4.27 22.19
C THR A 194 8.11 -5.11 21.39
N LEU A 195 9.32 -5.34 21.91
CA LEU A 195 10.32 -6.18 21.25
C LEU A 195 9.84 -7.64 21.11
N ILE A 196 9.22 -8.20 22.14
CA ILE A 196 8.66 -9.56 22.12
C ILE A 196 7.54 -9.66 21.10
N LEU A 197 6.64 -8.66 21.06
CA LEU A 197 5.56 -8.60 20.07
C LEU A 197 6.10 -8.58 18.66
N HIS A 198 7.04 -7.69 18.37
CA HIS A 198 7.61 -7.55 17.03
C HIS A 198 8.40 -8.79 16.61
N ARG A 199 9.08 -9.44 17.54
CA ARG A 199 9.83 -10.65 17.21
C ARG A 199 8.93 -11.84 16.91
N ASN A 200 7.84 -12.00 17.65
CA ASN A 200 7.06 -13.25 17.64
C ASN A 200 5.73 -13.15 16.89
N LEU A 201 5.13 -11.96 16.80
CA LEU A 201 3.80 -11.76 16.22
C LEU A 201 3.82 -10.83 14.99
N PHE A 202 5.00 -10.41 14.54
CA PHE A 202 5.20 -9.69 13.27
C PHE A 202 5.61 -10.64 12.14
N ASP A 203 4.98 -11.81 12.10
CA ASP A 203 5.21 -12.90 11.13
C ASP A 203 4.27 -12.83 9.92
N TRP A 204 3.40 -11.81 9.86
CA TRP A 204 2.44 -11.63 8.76
C TRP A 204 3.11 -11.25 7.44
N GLN A 205 4.27 -10.59 7.47
CA GLN A 205 5.03 -10.25 6.26
C GLN A 205 5.53 -11.55 5.60
N PRO A 206 5.21 -11.82 4.32
CA PRO A 206 5.70 -12.98 3.59
C PRO A 206 7.22 -13.06 3.69
N LYS A 207 7.71 -14.25 4.02
CA LYS A 207 9.15 -14.50 4.12
C LYS A 207 9.77 -14.33 2.74
N ALA A 208 10.72 -13.42 2.63
CA ALA A 208 11.44 -13.19 1.38
C ALA A 208 12.18 -14.46 0.95
N ILE A 209 12.18 -14.75 -0.34
CA ILE A 209 12.95 -15.85 -0.94
C ILE A 209 14.45 -15.51 -0.79
N SER A 210 15.20 -16.39 -0.13
CA SER A 210 16.60 -16.11 0.25
C SER A 210 17.61 -16.38 -0.86
N SER A 211 17.30 -17.28 -1.80
CA SER A 211 18.14 -17.54 -2.97
C SER A 211 17.84 -16.58 -4.11
N TYR A 212 18.77 -16.46 -5.05
CA TYR A 212 18.51 -15.87 -6.36
C TYR A 212 17.80 -16.89 -7.27
N THR A 213 17.24 -16.42 -8.37
CA THR A 213 16.55 -17.26 -9.36
C THR A 213 17.51 -18.34 -9.89
N GLU A 214 17.22 -19.60 -9.57
CA GLU A 214 18.05 -20.75 -9.96
C GLU A 214 17.24 -22.01 -10.29
N ASN A 215 15.90 -21.94 -10.22
CA ASN A 215 15.04 -23.11 -10.39
C ASN A 215 14.97 -23.60 -11.85
N MET A 216 15.37 -22.77 -12.80
CA MET A 216 15.55 -23.11 -14.20
C MET A 216 16.87 -22.52 -14.70
N PRO A 217 17.58 -23.19 -15.60
CA PRO A 217 18.68 -22.57 -16.31
C PRO A 217 18.16 -21.41 -17.17
N GLU A 218 19.01 -20.40 -17.40
CA GLU A 218 18.68 -19.32 -18.34
C GLU A 218 18.36 -19.91 -19.71
N ASN A 219 17.23 -19.49 -20.27
CA ASN A 219 16.82 -19.92 -21.58
C ASN A 219 17.45 -19.03 -22.64
N GLN A 220 18.24 -19.61 -23.54
CA GLN A 220 18.89 -18.88 -24.64
C GLN A 220 18.00 -18.78 -25.88
N GLU A 221 16.89 -19.52 -25.94
CA GLU A 221 15.94 -19.52 -27.05
C GLU A 221 14.58 -18.99 -26.59
N ALA A 222 14.13 -17.87 -27.15
CA ALA A 222 12.85 -17.30 -26.79
C ALA A 222 11.71 -18.28 -27.11
N LEU A 223 10.87 -18.60 -26.12
CA LEU A 223 9.64 -19.37 -26.33
C LEU A 223 8.57 -18.51 -27.00
N ASN A 224 8.54 -17.22 -26.65
CA ASN A 224 7.58 -16.27 -27.19
C ASN A 224 8.28 -15.17 -27.98
N GLU A 225 7.61 -14.67 -29.02
CA GLU A 225 8.00 -13.41 -29.65
C GLU A 225 7.68 -12.24 -28.72
N LYS A 226 6.51 -12.27 -28.07
CA LYS A 226 6.07 -11.19 -27.19
C LYS A 226 5.49 -11.67 -25.86
N VAL A 227 5.63 -10.82 -24.85
CA VAL A 227 4.92 -10.93 -23.59
C VAL A 227 4.17 -9.63 -23.32
N VAL A 228 2.88 -9.74 -23.07
CA VAL A 228 2.01 -8.60 -22.73
C VAL A 228 1.49 -8.80 -21.31
N VAL A 229 1.81 -7.84 -20.43
CA VAL A 229 1.36 -7.84 -19.03
C VAL A 229 0.31 -6.77 -18.84
N ILE A 230 -0.88 -7.14 -18.40
CA ILE A 230 -1.94 -6.21 -18.02
C ILE A 230 -2.11 -6.26 -16.51
N VAL A 231 -1.75 -5.16 -15.85
CA VAL A 231 -1.86 -4.99 -14.41
C VAL A 231 -3.11 -4.15 -14.14
N ILE A 232 -4.13 -4.77 -13.54
CA ILE A 232 -5.34 -4.08 -13.07
C ILE A 232 -5.08 -3.66 -11.63
N ASP A 233 -4.59 -2.43 -11.45
CA ASP A 233 -4.09 -1.89 -10.17
C ASP A 233 -5.16 -2.00 -9.08
N GLY A 234 -4.73 -2.48 -7.92
CA GLY A 234 -5.57 -2.58 -6.73
C GLY A 234 -6.74 -3.55 -6.87
N MET A 235 -6.78 -4.41 -7.90
CA MET A 235 -7.86 -5.39 -8.10
C MET A 235 -7.81 -6.52 -7.08
N ARG A 236 -8.66 -6.39 -6.06
CA ARG A 236 -8.82 -7.34 -4.96
C ARG A 236 -9.35 -8.68 -5.47
N LYS A 237 -8.70 -9.79 -5.08
CA LYS A 237 -8.98 -11.12 -5.63
C LYS A 237 -10.41 -11.62 -5.40
N ASP A 238 -10.90 -11.59 -4.17
CA ASP A 238 -12.27 -12.02 -3.81
C ASP A 238 -13.36 -11.19 -4.52
N ARG A 239 -13.08 -9.92 -4.81
CA ARG A 239 -13.98 -9.04 -5.57
C ARG A 239 -13.93 -9.33 -7.05
N PHE A 240 -12.76 -9.67 -7.61
CA PHE A 240 -12.65 -10.19 -8.97
C PHE A 240 -13.47 -11.48 -9.13
N GLU A 241 -13.38 -12.41 -8.18
CA GLU A 241 -14.16 -13.66 -8.20
C GLU A 241 -15.69 -13.43 -8.12
N ALA A 242 -16.12 -12.32 -7.52
CA ALA A 242 -17.53 -11.94 -7.41
C ALA A 242 -18.02 -11.06 -8.58
N ALA A 243 -17.11 -10.47 -9.37
CA ALA A 243 -17.45 -9.59 -10.47
C ALA A 243 -17.89 -10.38 -11.70
N HIS A 244 -18.70 -9.75 -12.57
CA HIS A 244 -19.07 -10.34 -13.85
C HIS A 244 -17.99 -10.05 -14.90
N THR A 245 -17.04 -10.97 -15.10
CA THR A 245 -15.89 -10.80 -15.99
C THR A 245 -15.77 -11.93 -17.02
N PRO A 246 -16.70 -12.04 -17.98
CA PRO A 246 -16.79 -13.20 -18.86
C PRO A 246 -15.55 -13.41 -19.76
N TYR A 247 -14.82 -12.36 -20.11
CA TYR A 247 -13.64 -12.47 -20.94
C TYR A 247 -12.39 -12.82 -20.13
N LEU A 248 -12.18 -12.17 -18.98
CA LEU A 248 -11.09 -12.56 -18.06
C LEU A 248 -11.30 -14.01 -17.57
N ASP A 249 -12.55 -14.41 -17.32
CA ASP A 249 -12.88 -15.79 -16.98
C ASP A 249 -12.57 -16.78 -18.11
N SER A 250 -12.74 -16.39 -19.38
CA SER A 250 -12.39 -17.26 -20.50
C SER A 250 -10.89 -17.39 -20.65
N LEU A 251 -10.13 -16.29 -20.55
CA LEU A 251 -8.66 -16.31 -20.56
C LEU A 251 -8.11 -17.19 -19.43
N ARG A 252 -8.66 -17.04 -18.23
CA ARG A 252 -8.30 -17.83 -17.04
C ARG A 252 -8.55 -19.32 -17.24
N LYS A 253 -9.68 -19.70 -17.85
CA LYS A 253 -10.01 -21.11 -18.19
C LYS A 253 -9.12 -21.67 -19.29
N GLN A 254 -8.70 -20.84 -20.24
CA GLN A 254 -7.87 -21.22 -21.38
C GLN A 254 -6.37 -21.14 -21.09
N GLY A 255 -5.99 -20.80 -19.86
CA GLY A 255 -4.61 -20.61 -19.44
C GLY A 255 -4.29 -21.33 -18.12
N THR A 256 -3.25 -20.84 -17.45
CA THR A 256 -2.85 -21.27 -16.10
C THR A 256 -3.17 -20.20 -15.08
N GLU A 257 -3.92 -20.55 -14.03
CA GLU A 257 -4.30 -19.67 -12.93
C GLU A 257 -3.46 -19.97 -11.67
N PHE A 258 -2.90 -18.94 -11.04
CA PHE A 258 -2.20 -19.06 -9.76
C PHE A 258 -3.13 -18.61 -8.64
N LEU A 259 -3.68 -19.57 -7.89
CA LEU A 259 -4.68 -19.29 -6.87
C LEU A 259 -4.09 -18.54 -5.67
N ASN A 260 -2.82 -18.77 -5.34
CA ASN A 260 -2.20 -18.16 -4.16
C ASN A 260 -1.00 -17.28 -4.54
N MET A 261 -1.21 -16.34 -5.47
CA MET A 261 -0.21 -15.33 -5.82
C MET A 261 -0.19 -14.20 -4.78
N GLU A 262 0.93 -14.04 -4.10
CA GLU A 262 1.14 -13.03 -3.07
C GLU A 262 1.85 -11.78 -3.62
N THR A 263 1.36 -10.60 -3.24
CA THR A 263 2.09 -9.35 -3.45
C THR A 263 3.33 -9.25 -2.53
N VAL A 264 4.00 -8.11 -2.57
CA VAL A 264 5.21 -7.79 -1.79
C VAL A 264 4.92 -6.79 -0.68
N TYR A 265 5.83 -6.67 0.27
CA TYR A 265 5.74 -5.67 1.34
C TYR A 265 6.73 -4.51 1.16
N PRO A 266 6.29 -3.24 1.32
CA PRO A 266 4.90 -2.81 1.46
C PRO A 266 4.10 -2.94 0.15
N ALA A 267 2.81 -3.26 0.25
CA ALA A 267 1.90 -3.45 -0.89
C ALA A 267 1.47 -2.11 -1.49
N ARG A 268 2.42 -1.39 -2.09
CA ARG A 268 2.23 -0.07 -2.70
C ARG A 268 2.62 -0.14 -4.16
N THR A 269 1.83 0.45 -5.05
CA THR A 269 2.02 0.41 -6.51
C THR A 269 3.48 0.50 -6.97
N VAL A 270 4.22 1.56 -6.63
CA VAL A 270 5.61 1.73 -7.14
C VAL A 270 6.54 0.65 -6.59
N VAL A 271 6.31 0.20 -5.35
CA VAL A 271 7.07 -0.89 -4.73
C VAL A 271 6.74 -2.22 -5.41
N CYS A 272 5.46 -2.54 -5.60
CA CYS A 272 5.00 -3.77 -6.23
C CYS A 272 5.49 -3.88 -7.68
N PHE A 273 5.35 -2.82 -8.48
CA PHE A 273 5.90 -2.76 -9.83
C PHE A 273 7.41 -2.91 -9.85
N SER A 274 8.14 -2.21 -8.97
CA SER A 274 9.59 -2.39 -8.83
C SER A 274 9.94 -3.84 -8.54
N SER A 275 9.22 -4.50 -7.65
CA SER A 275 9.47 -5.90 -7.30
C SER A 275 9.11 -6.87 -8.43
N MET A 276 7.97 -6.67 -9.10
CA MET A 276 7.53 -7.46 -10.24
C MET A 276 8.56 -7.45 -11.37
N PHE A 277 9.09 -6.27 -11.70
CA PHE A 277 9.93 -6.08 -12.88
C PHE A 277 11.43 -6.06 -12.59
N THR A 278 11.87 -6.20 -11.34
CA THR A 278 13.25 -6.56 -10.97
C THR A 278 13.39 -8.01 -10.50
N GLY A 279 12.26 -8.64 -10.15
CA GLY A 279 12.23 -9.99 -9.61
C GLY A 279 12.69 -10.09 -8.16
N THR A 280 12.81 -8.97 -7.43
CA THR A 280 13.28 -8.94 -6.04
C THR A 280 12.46 -7.99 -5.15
N TYR A 281 12.83 -7.83 -3.89
CA TYR A 281 12.10 -7.08 -2.87
C TYR A 281 12.69 -5.68 -2.60
N SER A 282 11.92 -4.86 -1.89
CA SER A 282 12.22 -3.45 -1.58
C SER A 282 13.57 -3.19 -0.90
N PHE A 283 14.11 -4.17 -0.18
CA PHE A 283 15.42 -4.06 0.45
C PHE A 283 16.59 -4.11 -0.56
N GLU A 284 16.41 -4.73 -1.73
CA GLU A 284 17.43 -4.80 -2.79
C GLU A 284 17.20 -3.75 -3.86
N HIS A 285 16.00 -3.69 -4.47
CA HIS A 285 15.74 -2.69 -5.52
C HIS A 285 15.64 -1.25 -4.98
N GLY A 286 15.52 -1.06 -3.67
CA GLY A 286 15.67 0.24 -2.99
C GLY A 286 14.40 1.10 -2.92
N ILE A 287 13.32 0.71 -3.60
CA ILE A 287 12.06 1.44 -3.60
C ILE A 287 11.19 0.95 -2.44
N LYS A 288 10.91 1.83 -1.48
CA LYS A 288 10.20 1.50 -0.22
C LYS A 288 8.87 2.23 -0.04
N SER A 289 8.54 3.14 -0.96
CA SER A 289 7.34 3.96 -0.92
C SER A 289 7.01 4.46 -2.33
N ASN A 290 5.80 4.96 -2.54
CA ASN A 290 5.41 5.67 -3.76
C ASN A 290 6.12 7.03 -3.89
N MET A 291 6.67 7.57 -2.80
CA MET A 291 7.58 8.72 -2.87
C MET A 291 9.02 8.24 -3.04
N VAL A 292 9.52 8.34 -4.26
CA VAL A 292 10.89 7.97 -4.64
C VAL A 292 11.81 9.18 -4.45
N TRP A 293 12.69 9.12 -3.45
CA TRP A 293 13.64 10.21 -3.16
C TRP A 293 14.90 10.16 -4.04
N LYS A 294 15.27 8.96 -4.50
CA LYS A 294 16.40 8.70 -5.38
C LYS A 294 15.87 7.92 -6.57
N HIS A 295 15.92 8.53 -7.76
CA HIS A 295 15.42 7.93 -8.99
C HIS A 295 16.21 6.68 -9.38
N GLY A 296 15.51 5.74 -10.01
CA GLY A 296 16.02 4.45 -10.46
C GLY A 296 15.96 3.37 -9.37
N VAL A 297 15.67 2.13 -9.80
CA VAL A 297 15.95 0.94 -8.99
C VAL A 297 17.47 0.72 -8.83
N ASN A 298 17.90 0.15 -7.71
CA ASN A 298 19.33 -0.09 -7.42
C ASN A 298 19.91 -1.35 -8.09
N VAL A 299 19.06 -2.13 -8.77
CA VAL A 299 19.40 -3.42 -9.39
C VAL A 299 18.84 -3.46 -10.80
N GLU A 300 19.29 -4.42 -11.61
CA GLU A 300 18.75 -4.60 -12.96
C GLU A 300 17.25 -4.93 -12.93
N SER A 301 16.55 -4.38 -13.90
CA SER A 301 15.17 -4.72 -14.24
C SER A 301 15.11 -5.70 -15.41
N ILE A 302 13.90 -6.17 -15.71
CA ILE A 302 13.63 -6.96 -16.92
C ILE A 302 13.97 -6.17 -18.20
N PHE A 303 13.81 -4.84 -18.20
CA PHE A 303 14.17 -4.01 -19.35
C PHE A 303 15.68 -4.04 -19.63
N ASP A 304 16.50 -4.01 -18.58
CA ASP A 304 17.95 -4.15 -18.70
C ASP A 304 18.35 -5.52 -19.23
N SER A 305 17.61 -6.55 -18.83
CA SER A 305 17.84 -7.93 -19.28
C SER A 305 17.49 -8.11 -20.76
N LEU A 306 16.37 -7.54 -21.21
CA LEU A 306 15.96 -7.57 -22.62
C LEU A 306 16.94 -6.83 -23.53
N ARG A 307 17.48 -5.70 -23.08
CA ARG A 307 18.51 -4.95 -23.82
C ARG A 307 19.77 -5.77 -24.10
N LYS A 308 20.10 -6.77 -23.27
CA LYS A 308 21.27 -7.66 -23.48
C LYS A 308 21.09 -8.64 -24.63
N VAL A 309 19.86 -8.86 -25.07
CA VAL A 309 19.49 -9.76 -26.17
C VAL A 309 18.76 -9.03 -27.30
N ASP A 310 19.01 -7.72 -27.42
CA ASP A 310 18.45 -6.83 -28.45
C ASP A 310 16.91 -6.82 -28.53
N LYS A 311 16.23 -7.11 -27.40
CA LYS A 311 14.78 -7.01 -27.26
C LYS A 311 14.35 -5.70 -26.63
N THR A 312 13.16 -5.26 -26.99
CA THR A 312 12.57 -4.00 -26.56
C THR A 312 11.48 -4.21 -25.51
N GLY A 313 11.43 -3.32 -24.52
CA GLY A 313 10.36 -3.31 -23.53
C GLY A 313 9.78 -1.92 -23.35
N LYS A 314 8.47 -1.84 -23.08
CA LYS A 314 7.77 -0.59 -22.76
C LYS A 314 6.72 -0.80 -21.68
N MET A 315 6.59 0.19 -20.79
CA MET A 315 5.56 0.22 -19.77
C MET A 315 4.66 1.44 -19.96
N LEU A 316 3.36 1.26 -20.17
CA LEU A 316 2.36 2.31 -20.13
C LEU A 316 1.76 2.39 -18.72
N ALA A 317 2.15 3.39 -17.93
CA ALA A 317 1.82 3.44 -16.51
C ALA A 317 1.75 4.87 -15.92
N VAL A 318 1.37 4.98 -14.64
CA VAL A 318 1.33 6.27 -13.93
C VAL A 318 2.70 6.93 -13.83
N ALA A 319 2.72 8.27 -13.81
CA ALA A 319 3.97 9.04 -13.82
C ALA A 319 4.96 8.71 -12.70
N HIS A 320 4.48 8.26 -11.53
CA HIS A 320 5.35 7.85 -10.41
C HIS A 320 6.26 6.65 -10.73
N LEU A 321 5.95 5.86 -11.77
CA LEU A 321 6.79 4.75 -12.20
C LEU A 321 7.99 5.20 -13.04
N VAL A 322 7.95 6.41 -13.62
CA VAL A 322 9.13 7.03 -14.25
C VAL A 322 10.25 7.19 -13.24
N ASP A 323 9.93 7.49 -11.98
CA ASP A 323 10.93 7.64 -10.95
C ASP A 323 11.69 6.33 -10.66
N ALA A 324 11.10 5.18 -10.96
CA ALA A 324 11.73 3.87 -10.76
C ALA A 324 12.41 3.32 -12.04
N PHE A 325 11.82 3.55 -13.21
CA PHE A 325 12.21 2.87 -14.47
C PHE A 325 12.62 3.82 -15.62
N GLY A 326 12.54 5.14 -15.44
CA GLY A 326 13.00 6.11 -16.44
C GLY A 326 12.29 5.99 -17.80
N ASP A 327 13.08 5.99 -18.87
CA ASP A 327 12.61 6.03 -20.28
C ASP A 327 11.89 4.75 -20.75
N ASP A 328 11.95 3.68 -19.95
CA ASP A 328 11.17 2.46 -20.17
C ASP A 328 9.66 2.69 -19.90
N VAL A 329 9.30 3.81 -19.26
CA VAL A 329 7.91 4.17 -18.92
C VAL A 329 7.38 5.27 -19.83
N GLU A 330 6.33 4.96 -20.56
CA GLU A 330 5.47 5.94 -21.20
C GLU A 330 4.30 6.28 -20.29
N THR A 331 4.06 7.58 -20.03
CA THR A 331 3.09 8.00 -19.02
C THR A 331 1.72 8.32 -19.58
N PHE A 332 0.70 8.19 -18.73
CA PHE A 332 -0.61 8.83 -18.89
C PHE A 332 -0.90 9.74 -17.68
N THR A 333 -1.77 10.74 -17.86
CA THR A 333 -2.14 11.61 -16.75
C THR A 333 -3.22 10.95 -15.89
N ALA A 334 -2.99 10.84 -14.59
CA ALA A 334 -3.99 10.36 -13.64
C ALA A 334 -5.02 11.45 -13.27
N VAL A 335 -4.81 12.69 -13.71
CA VAL A 335 -5.73 13.83 -13.49
C VAL A 335 -6.85 13.81 -14.54
N MET A 336 -7.66 12.75 -14.50
CA MET A 336 -8.81 12.55 -15.39
C MET A 336 -9.99 12.00 -14.60
N LYS A 337 -11.20 12.15 -15.15
CA LYS A 337 -12.38 11.50 -14.54
C LYS A 337 -12.17 9.99 -14.58
N ASN A 338 -12.37 9.34 -13.42
CA ASN A 338 -12.17 7.91 -13.24
C ASN A 338 -12.97 7.05 -14.26
N ASP A 339 -14.11 7.55 -14.75
CA ASP A 339 -14.96 6.83 -15.72
C ASP A 339 -14.39 6.75 -17.14
N VAL A 340 -13.34 7.50 -17.46
CA VAL A 340 -12.76 7.51 -18.82
C VAL A 340 -11.27 7.20 -18.86
N VAL A 341 -10.61 7.06 -17.71
CA VAL A 341 -9.15 6.96 -17.65
C VAL A 341 -8.64 5.65 -18.25
N ASP A 342 -9.21 4.50 -17.88
CA ASP A 342 -8.82 3.19 -18.41
C ASP A 342 -9.09 3.06 -19.92
N SER A 343 -10.18 3.65 -20.41
CA SER A 343 -10.47 3.73 -21.85
C SER A 343 -9.38 4.49 -22.61
N LYS A 344 -8.90 5.61 -22.07
CA LYS A 344 -7.79 6.39 -22.66
C LYS A 344 -6.44 5.69 -22.55
N ILE A 345 -6.20 4.97 -21.46
CA ILE A 345 -5.03 4.11 -21.31
C ILE A 345 -5.04 3.06 -22.42
N MET A 346 -6.15 2.37 -22.65
CA MET A 346 -6.23 1.33 -23.68
C MET A 346 -6.23 1.85 -25.12
N GLU A 347 -6.74 3.07 -25.36
CA GLU A 347 -6.54 3.77 -26.65
C GLU A 347 -5.05 4.00 -26.92
N LYS A 348 -4.32 4.48 -25.93
CA LYS A 348 -2.87 4.70 -26.01
C LYS A 348 -2.10 3.39 -26.10
N ALA A 349 -2.52 2.34 -25.39
CA ALA A 349 -1.91 1.02 -25.43
C ALA A 349 -1.95 0.42 -26.84
N ARG A 350 -3.10 0.52 -27.54
CA ARG A 350 -3.21 0.11 -28.95
C ARG A 350 -2.26 0.87 -29.84
N LYS A 351 -2.19 2.21 -29.68
CA LYS A 351 -1.27 3.05 -30.44
C LYS A 351 0.20 2.64 -30.25
N ILE A 352 0.62 2.36 -29.02
CA ILE A 352 1.99 1.89 -28.73
C ILE A 352 2.26 0.55 -29.42
N MET A 353 1.33 -0.40 -29.35
CA MET A 353 1.49 -1.69 -30.05
C MET A 353 1.48 -1.54 -31.57
N ASP A 354 0.77 -0.56 -32.14
CA ASP A 354 0.71 -0.33 -33.57
C ASP A 354 1.94 0.42 -34.12
N GLU A 355 2.54 1.31 -33.32
CA GLU A 355 3.64 2.17 -33.76
C GLU A 355 5.02 1.71 -33.28
N GLN A 356 5.12 1.18 -32.06
CA GLN A 356 6.39 0.80 -31.43
C GLN A 356 6.58 -0.72 -31.35
N ASP A 357 5.48 -1.48 -31.28
CA ASP A 357 5.44 -2.96 -31.28
C ASP A 357 6.49 -3.66 -30.39
N PRO A 358 6.61 -3.32 -29.09
CA PRO A 358 7.67 -3.86 -28.23
C PRO A 358 7.56 -5.38 -28.01
N ASP A 359 8.68 -6.04 -27.68
CA ASP A 359 8.71 -7.47 -27.30
C ASP A 359 8.06 -7.70 -25.93
N LEU A 360 8.31 -6.81 -24.97
CA LEU A 360 7.62 -6.76 -23.68
C LEU A 360 6.75 -5.52 -23.60
N PHE A 361 5.44 -5.69 -23.43
CA PHE A 361 4.53 -4.57 -23.16
C PHE A 361 3.82 -4.71 -21.83
N ILE A 362 3.95 -3.72 -20.96
CA ILE A 362 3.26 -3.67 -19.67
C ILE A 362 2.25 -2.53 -19.69
N VAL A 363 1.00 -2.80 -19.33
CA VAL A 363 -0.09 -1.82 -19.28
C VAL A 363 -0.72 -1.82 -17.90
N GLN A 364 -0.76 -0.65 -17.26
CA GLN A 364 -1.44 -0.46 -15.97
C GLN A 364 -2.81 0.18 -16.17
N LEU A 365 -3.87 -0.49 -15.70
CA LEU A 365 -5.20 0.09 -15.51
C LEU A 365 -5.36 0.55 -14.06
N ILE A 366 -6.03 1.69 -13.83
CA ILE A 366 -6.02 2.35 -12.50
C ILE A 366 -7.42 2.60 -11.92
N SER A 367 -8.49 2.41 -12.69
CA SER A 367 -9.83 2.76 -12.21
C SER A 367 -10.30 1.94 -11.01
N THR A 368 -9.89 0.68 -10.92
CA THR A 368 -10.22 -0.21 -9.80
C THR A 368 -9.60 0.32 -8.49
N ASP A 369 -8.30 0.56 -8.48
CA ASP A 369 -7.60 1.15 -7.33
C ASP A 369 -8.19 2.50 -6.90
N GLN A 370 -8.37 3.44 -7.84
CA GLN A 370 -8.95 4.76 -7.57
C GLN A 370 -10.37 4.68 -6.97
N THR A 371 -11.17 3.73 -7.43
CA THR A 371 -12.53 3.52 -6.92
C THR A 371 -12.48 2.97 -5.51
N GLY A 372 -11.61 2.01 -5.22
CA GLY A 372 -11.49 1.50 -3.87
C GLY A 372 -10.89 2.52 -2.88
N HIS A 373 -10.01 3.41 -3.36
CA HIS A 373 -9.55 4.56 -2.57
C HIS A 373 -10.64 5.58 -2.23
N SER A 374 -11.66 5.74 -3.07
CA SER A 374 -12.67 6.79 -2.91
C SER A 374 -14.01 6.28 -2.38
N ARG A 375 -14.36 5.02 -2.68
CA ARG A 375 -15.63 4.38 -2.35
C ARG A 375 -15.46 3.15 -1.48
N GLY A 376 -14.35 2.44 -1.61
CA GLY A 376 -14.08 1.17 -0.94
C GLY A 376 -14.50 -0.05 -1.76
N VAL A 377 -13.92 -1.21 -1.45
CA VAL A 377 -13.99 -2.44 -2.27
C VAL A 377 -15.32 -3.19 -2.20
N LEU A 378 -16.14 -2.92 -1.18
CA LEU A 378 -17.38 -3.65 -0.90
C LEU A 378 -18.63 -3.06 -1.57
N TYR A 379 -18.46 -2.05 -2.43
CA TYR A 379 -19.56 -1.36 -3.10
C TYR A 379 -19.63 -1.73 -4.58
N ASP A 380 -20.82 -1.63 -5.16
CA ASP A 380 -21.11 -2.05 -6.55
C ASP A 380 -20.24 -1.29 -7.56
N GLU A 381 -19.90 -0.03 -7.28
CA GLU A 381 -19.02 0.77 -8.13
C GLU A 381 -17.64 0.12 -8.34
N TYR A 382 -17.14 -0.60 -7.33
CA TYR A 382 -15.86 -1.30 -7.43
C TYR A 382 -15.96 -2.54 -8.34
N LEU A 383 -17.03 -3.32 -8.20
CA LEU A 383 -17.31 -4.46 -9.11
C LEU A 383 -17.55 -3.99 -10.55
N GLN A 384 -18.20 -2.85 -10.71
CA GLN A 384 -18.43 -2.22 -12.00
C GLN A 384 -17.11 -1.83 -12.69
N LYS A 385 -16.11 -1.34 -11.95
CA LYS A 385 -14.77 -1.07 -12.52
C LYS A 385 -14.02 -2.34 -12.92
N ILE A 386 -14.17 -3.42 -12.17
CA ILE A 386 -13.63 -4.72 -12.58
C ILE A 386 -14.31 -5.21 -13.87
N HIS A 387 -15.63 -5.06 -13.99
CA HIS A 387 -16.37 -5.38 -15.22
C HIS A 387 -15.93 -4.50 -16.42
N GLU A 388 -15.70 -3.22 -16.21
CA GLU A 388 -15.18 -2.31 -17.25
C GLU A 388 -13.77 -2.72 -17.70
N ALA A 389 -12.89 -3.10 -16.75
CA ALA A 389 -11.56 -3.60 -17.06
C ALA A 389 -11.60 -4.88 -17.92
N ASP A 390 -12.53 -5.81 -17.65
CA ASP A 390 -12.77 -7.00 -18.48
C ASP A 390 -13.08 -6.65 -19.95
N GLN A 391 -13.95 -5.66 -20.17
CA GLN A 391 -14.30 -5.20 -21.53
C GLN A 391 -13.12 -4.50 -22.22
N HIS A 392 -12.33 -3.74 -21.47
CA HIS A 392 -11.13 -3.08 -21.96
C HIS A 392 -10.04 -4.07 -22.38
N VAL A 393 -9.79 -5.09 -21.55
CA VAL A 393 -8.84 -6.18 -21.88
C VAL A 393 -9.31 -6.94 -23.11
N LYS A 394 -10.61 -7.25 -23.22
CA LYS A 394 -11.19 -7.87 -24.41
C LYS A 394 -10.89 -7.10 -25.68
N GLN A 395 -11.22 -5.80 -25.70
CA GLN A 395 -11.02 -4.96 -26.89
C GLN A 395 -9.55 -4.85 -27.29
N PHE A 396 -8.64 -4.83 -26.31
CA PHE A 396 -7.21 -4.75 -26.55
C PHE A 396 -6.65 -6.04 -27.14
N ILE A 397 -6.96 -7.20 -26.55
CA ILE A 397 -6.46 -8.49 -27.05
C ILE A 397 -7.08 -8.82 -28.41
N GLU A 398 -8.37 -8.57 -28.63
CA GLU A 398 -9.01 -8.74 -29.96
C GLU A 398 -8.36 -7.85 -31.04
N HIS A 399 -7.81 -6.68 -30.69
CA HIS A 399 -7.05 -5.85 -31.61
C HIS A 399 -5.71 -6.48 -31.98
N LEU A 400 -5.00 -7.06 -31.00
CA LEU A 400 -3.75 -7.78 -31.24
C LEU A 400 -3.97 -9.05 -32.07
N GLU A 401 -5.06 -9.78 -31.85
CA GLU A 401 -5.47 -10.90 -32.68
C GLU A 401 -5.71 -10.46 -34.13
N LYS A 402 -6.48 -9.38 -34.35
CA LYS A 402 -6.75 -8.84 -35.70
C LYS A 402 -5.52 -8.35 -36.43
N THR A 403 -4.49 -7.92 -35.70
CA THR A 403 -3.24 -7.41 -36.29
C THR A 403 -2.13 -8.47 -36.35
N GLY A 404 -2.43 -9.75 -36.03
CA GLY A 404 -1.47 -10.85 -36.03
C GLY A 404 -0.48 -10.83 -34.84
N LYS A 405 -0.54 -9.82 -33.99
CA LYS A 405 0.38 -9.62 -32.85
C LYS A 405 0.07 -10.52 -31.66
N ALA A 406 -0.99 -11.32 -31.69
CA ALA A 406 -1.33 -12.26 -30.62
C ALA A 406 -0.85 -13.69 -30.87
N GLU A 407 -0.43 -14.04 -32.10
CA GLU A 407 -0.17 -15.42 -32.51
C GLU A 407 0.92 -16.10 -31.67
N ASN A 408 2.05 -15.42 -31.45
CA ASN A 408 3.13 -15.87 -30.59
C ASN A 408 3.34 -14.96 -29.36
N THR A 409 2.24 -14.69 -28.66
CA THR A 409 2.21 -13.81 -27.50
C THR A 409 1.70 -14.52 -26.26
N THR A 410 2.44 -14.39 -25.15
CA THR A 410 1.93 -14.74 -23.82
C THR A 410 1.32 -13.51 -23.16
N PHE A 411 0.07 -13.61 -22.75
CA PHE A 411 -0.63 -12.61 -21.95
C PHE A 411 -0.55 -12.99 -20.47
N ILE A 412 -0.17 -12.04 -19.63
CA ILE A 412 -0.17 -12.16 -18.16
C ILE A 412 -1.16 -11.12 -17.63
N ILE A 413 -2.22 -11.58 -16.97
CA ILE A 413 -3.22 -10.71 -16.35
C ILE A 413 -3.09 -10.82 -14.84
N CYS A 414 -2.90 -9.68 -14.17
CA CYS A 414 -2.70 -9.67 -12.73
C CYS A 414 -3.14 -8.38 -12.05
N ALA A 415 -3.02 -8.34 -10.73
CA ALA A 415 -2.96 -7.11 -9.95
C ALA A 415 -1.61 -7.02 -9.21
N ASP A 416 -1.18 -5.81 -8.91
CA ASP A 416 0.03 -5.53 -8.15
C ASP A 416 -0.19 -5.67 -6.63
N HIS A 417 -1.38 -5.30 -6.16
CA HIS A 417 -1.90 -5.56 -4.82
C HIS A 417 -3.43 -5.61 -4.86
N GLY A 418 -4.03 -6.13 -3.79
CA GLY A 418 -5.47 -5.93 -3.54
C GLY A 418 -5.73 -4.67 -2.72
N GLN A 419 -6.82 -4.66 -1.95
CA GLN A 419 -7.19 -3.53 -1.10
C GLN A 419 -7.93 -4.01 0.17
N ALA A 420 -7.77 -3.28 1.27
CA ALA A 420 -8.36 -3.65 2.55
C ALA A 420 -9.87 -3.40 2.62
N ASP A 421 -10.51 -3.95 3.66
CA ASP A 421 -11.92 -3.71 4.03
C ASP A 421 -12.17 -2.25 4.46
N GLY A 422 -12.19 -1.31 3.52
CA GLY A 422 -12.37 0.10 3.82
C GLY A 422 -12.18 1.01 2.61
N ILE A 423 -12.14 2.31 2.88
CA ILE A 423 -11.77 3.32 1.89
C ILE A 423 -10.25 3.46 1.94
N GLY A 424 -9.58 3.17 0.83
CA GLY A 424 -8.18 3.53 0.58
C GLY A 424 -7.12 2.96 1.51
N GLY A 425 -7.32 1.74 2.02
CA GLY A 425 -6.27 1.01 2.74
C GLY A 425 -5.53 0.06 1.80
N HIS A 426 -4.24 0.32 1.57
CA HIS A 426 -3.29 -0.68 1.09
C HIS A 426 -1.84 -0.30 1.44
N GLY A 427 -1.01 -1.32 1.68
CA GLY A 427 0.40 -1.17 2.02
C GLY A 427 0.86 -2.05 3.19
N HIS A 428 -0.07 -2.68 3.93
CA HIS A 428 0.21 -3.46 5.14
C HIS A 428 -0.28 -4.90 5.06
N LEU A 429 -0.52 -5.43 3.86
CA LEU A 429 -0.90 -6.82 3.57
C LEU A 429 -2.04 -7.33 4.46
N ASP A 430 -3.10 -6.53 4.58
CA ASP A 430 -4.40 -7.09 4.94
C ASP A 430 -4.74 -8.28 4.04
N GLU A 431 -5.60 -9.20 4.49
CA GLU A 431 -5.96 -10.38 3.71
C GLU A 431 -6.49 -9.99 2.32
N GLY A 432 -7.26 -8.90 2.23
CA GLY A 432 -7.73 -8.34 0.97
C GLY A 432 -6.62 -7.76 0.09
N GLU A 433 -5.53 -7.27 0.67
CA GLU A 433 -4.39 -6.70 -0.07
C GLU A 433 -3.41 -7.76 -0.58
N ARG A 434 -3.29 -8.86 0.18
CA ARG A 434 -2.18 -9.80 0.09
C ARG A 434 -2.22 -10.68 -1.16
N PHE A 435 -3.38 -11.25 -1.44
CA PHE A 435 -3.55 -12.18 -2.56
C PHE A 435 -4.16 -11.47 -3.76
N VAL A 436 -3.51 -11.59 -4.91
CA VAL A 436 -3.88 -10.91 -6.14
C VAL A 436 -4.33 -11.91 -7.20
N PRO A 437 -5.27 -11.56 -8.09
CA PRO A 437 -5.48 -12.30 -9.31
C PRO A 437 -4.18 -12.40 -10.10
N PHE A 438 -3.87 -13.58 -10.62
CA PHE A 438 -2.74 -13.81 -11.51
C PHE A 438 -3.01 -15.02 -12.38
N PHE A 439 -3.04 -14.83 -13.70
CA PHE A 439 -3.15 -15.92 -14.66
C PHE A 439 -2.41 -15.58 -15.95
N MET A 440 -1.97 -16.63 -16.64
CA MET A 440 -1.21 -16.55 -17.87
C MET A 440 -1.97 -17.31 -18.96
N CYS A 441 -1.98 -16.80 -20.19
CA CYS A 441 -2.51 -17.52 -21.35
C CYS A 441 -1.67 -17.21 -22.60
N GLY A 442 -1.62 -18.17 -23.53
CA GLY A 442 -0.79 -18.07 -24.73
C GLY A 442 -0.44 -19.43 -25.31
N PRO A 443 0.23 -19.49 -26.48
CA PRO A 443 0.52 -20.75 -27.18
C PRO A 443 1.45 -21.68 -26.38
N HIS A 444 2.34 -21.12 -25.55
CA HIS A 444 3.29 -21.87 -24.71
C HIS A 444 2.84 -22.07 -23.26
N ILE A 445 1.61 -21.64 -22.94
CA ILE A 445 1.05 -21.73 -21.58
C ILE A 445 0.09 -22.91 -21.48
N ALA A 446 0.20 -23.69 -20.42
CA ALA A 446 -0.67 -24.82 -20.14
C ALA A 446 -2.12 -24.33 -19.93
N GLN A 447 -3.08 -25.06 -20.49
CA GLN A 447 -4.50 -24.67 -20.47
C GLN A 447 -5.26 -25.43 -19.38
N GLY A 448 -6.13 -24.73 -18.66
CA GLY A 448 -6.99 -25.33 -17.62
C GLY A 448 -6.24 -25.73 -16.35
N VAL A 449 -4.99 -25.30 -16.19
CA VAL A 449 -4.17 -25.61 -15.00
C VAL A 449 -4.46 -24.60 -13.89
N LYS A 450 -4.59 -25.10 -12.66
CA LYS A 450 -4.69 -24.28 -11.46
C LYS A 450 -3.56 -24.64 -10.51
N VAL A 451 -2.76 -23.65 -10.16
CA VAL A 451 -1.62 -23.78 -9.26
C VAL A 451 -2.05 -23.33 -7.88
N GLU A 452 -2.09 -24.25 -6.93
CA GLU A 452 -2.47 -23.98 -5.53
C GLU A 452 -1.27 -23.56 -4.67
N GLU A 453 -0.06 -23.89 -5.08
CA GLU A 453 1.16 -23.51 -4.37
C GLU A 453 1.27 -21.99 -4.25
N LYS A 454 1.71 -21.53 -3.08
CA LYS A 454 1.96 -20.10 -2.85
C LYS A 454 3.11 -19.64 -3.75
N LYS A 455 2.86 -18.59 -4.52
CA LYS A 455 3.85 -17.92 -5.36
C LYS A 455 3.87 -16.43 -5.00
N SER A 456 4.89 -15.72 -5.43
CA SER A 456 5.00 -14.29 -5.19
C SER A 456 5.24 -13.54 -6.50
N LEU A 457 4.72 -12.31 -6.57
CA LEU A 457 4.86 -11.41 -7.72
C LEU A 457 6.31 -11.16 -8.15
N VAL A 458 7.31 -11.37 -7.28
CA VAL A 458 8.74 -11.36 -7.65
C VAL A 458 9.11 -12.42 -8.69
N SER A 459 8.24 -13.41 -8.93
CA SER A 459 8.40 -14.43 -9.97
C SER A 459 8.13 -13.89 -11.38
N MET A 460 7.60 -12.66 -11.51
CA MET A 460 7.20 -12.08 -12.78
C MET A 460 8.41 -11.81 -13.72
N ALA A 461 9.38 -11.00 -13.31
CA ALA A 461 10.57 -10.71 -14.13
C ALA A 461 11.33 -11.97 -14.61
N PRO A 462 11.68 -12.95 -13.75
CA PRO A 462 12.40 -14.14 -14.21
C PRO A 462 11.55 -15.01 -15.14
N THR A 463 10.23 -15.05 -14.96
CA THR A 463 9.33 -15.75 -15.90
C THR A 463 9.29 -15.05 -17.25
N ILE A 464 9.19 -13.71 -17.28
CA ILE A 464 9.23 -12.94 -18.54
C ILE A 464 10.57 -13.13 -19.25
N ALA A 465 11.69 -13.07 -18.52
CA ALA A 465 13.02 -13.30 -19.06
C ALA A 465 13.12 -14.69 -19.71
N TYR A 466 12.64 -15.72 -19.02
CA TYR A 466 12.63 -17.09 -19.54
C TYR A 466 11.79 -17.24 -20.82
N LEU A 467 10.61 -16.62 -20.88
CA LEU A 467 9.73 -16.66 -22.06
C LEU A 467 10.34 -15.93 -23.26
N LEU A 468 11.05 -14.82 -23.03
CA LEU A 468 11.66 -13.99 -24.07
C LEU A 468 13.12 -14.34 -24.39
N GLY A 469 13.68 -15.39 -23.78
CA GLY A 469 15.05 -15.83 -24.01
C GLY A 469 16.12 -14.84 -23.53
N ALA A 470 15.83 -14.09 -22.47
CA ALA A 470 16.73 -13.12 -21.87
C ALA A 470 17.37 -13.68 -20.59
N PRO A 471 18.58 -13.23 -20.20
CA PRO A 471 19.16 -13.56 -18.90
C PRO A 471 18.26 -13.04 -17.76
N TYR A 472 18.37 -13.64 -16.57
CA TYR A 472 17.61 -13.12 -15.43
C TYR A 472 18.18 -11.78 -14.97
N PRO A 473 17.35 -10.86 -14.44
CA PRO A 473 17.87 -9.67 -13.77
C PRO A 473 18.83 -10.10 -12.65
N SER A 474 20.00 -9.47 -12.55
CA SER A 474 21.11 -9.91 -11.69
C SER A 474 20.79 -10.24 -10.22
N HIS A 475 19.75 -9.62 -9.65
CA HIS A 475 19.32 -9.83 -8.26
C HIS A 475 17.92 -10.43 -8.16
N SER A 476 17.39 -10.99 -9.25
CA SER A 476 16.10 -11.66 -9.25
C SER A 476 16.12 -12.84 -8.26
N ARG A 477 15.06 -12.96 -7.46
CA ARG A 477 14.85 -13.98 -6.43
C ARG A 477 13.63 -14.85 -6.69
N GLY A 478 12.66 -14.35 -7.45
CA GLY A 478 11.48 -15.14 -7.78
C GLY A 478 11.86 -16.37 -8.62
N PRO A 479 11.27 -17.55 -8.36
CA PRO A 479 11.44 -18.68 -9.26
C PRO A 479 10.70 -18.39 -10.58
N VAL A 480 11.18 -18.96 -11.68
CA VAL A 480 10.38 -19.06 -12.91
C VAL A 480 9.11 -19.86 -12.61
N LEU A 481 7.95 -19.38 -13.07
CA LEU A 481 6.65 -20.02 -12.91
C LEU A 481 6.49 -21.20 -13.89
N VAL A 482 7.29 -22.25 -13.70
CA VAL A 482 7.36 -23.41 -14.59
C VAL A 482 6.04 -24.16 -14.70
N GLU A 483 5.18 -24.08 -13.67
CA GLU A 483 3.87 -24.72 -13.66
C GLU A 483 2.91 -24.15 -14.72
N ALA A 484 3.18 -22.95 -15.23
CA ALA A 484 2.41 -22.37 -16.33
C ALA A 484 2.88 -22.83 -17.71
N LEU A 485 4.08 -23.40 -17.84
CA LEU A 485 4.62 -23.75 -19.14
C LEU A 485 4.05 -25.09 -19.62
N LYS A 486 3.76 -25.20 -20.92
CA LYS A 486 3.47 -26.51 -21.52
C LYS A 486 4.70 -27.41 -21.37
N GLU A 487 4.48 -28.68 -21.06
CA GLU A 487 5.54 -29.69 -21.16
C GLU A 487 6.07 -29.67 -22.60
N GLN A 488 7.38 -29.50 -22.77
CA GLN A 488 8.00 -29.73 -24.06
C GLN A 488 7.84 -31.21 -24.37
N GLU A 489 7.06 -31.55 -25.40
CA GLU A 489 7.12 -32.90 -25.97
C GLU A 489 8.58 -33.14 -26.34
N LYS A 490 9.22 -34.10 -25.64
CA LYS A 490 10.53 -34.58 -26.03
C LYS A 490 10.33 -35.28 -27.38
N GLU A 491 10.64 -34.57 -28.47
CA GLU A 491 10.76 -35.19 -29.80
C GLU A 491 11.79 -36.32 -29.81
#